data_AF-A0A7D5ZAJ7-F1
#
_entry.id   AF-A0A7D5ZAJ7-F1
#
_cell.length_a   1.000
_cell.length_b   1.000
_cell.length_c   1.000
_cell.angle_alpha   90.00
_cell.angle_beta   90.00
_cell.angle_gamma   90.00
#
_symmetry.space_group_name_H-M   'P 1'
#
loop_
_entity.id
_entity.type
_entity.pdbx_description
1 polymer ?
#
loop_
_entity_poly.entity_id
_entity_poly.type
_entity_poly.pdbx_seq_one_letter_code
_entity_poly.pdbx_strand_id
1 'polypeptide(L)'
;MGTPSAHAMPEHWTELNVARRQKKLCADAVGAIKAECKAECGKENFTECQKCYGKLMDTVRARYGESEDREWFAQRRAFLHELDGLFQDAKERKRSLKSIEARIESEKEAWYRWVLRRYPEFIAVSDRGFNQEELRGMLDDPDRSREELVKTMLEGIGKPSDWPDGVDNFAEKVGAVKDDAAELKKLYIAEFFINQSTGEAFTNAQKYLDEYRNSEGMTLEDIIDKIVMDFQQSRNAQPQRESHQRRLDELRRAKTAFEQNKMQTKSLRGAQTENAGSELYDLPPCLVCGNRLDTNDVLSCTLCQALVQIGGDAGLTVYCSEKCYSKGHDKHVESRHDCDAGDKCVQLTDEDVEMGDAISKAVLCTACLDSKQATVYCSERCAVVNIAAHRQGKHGVKTVREEASSLTSPLQTFVDSTLETKNPGLKMTQLD
;
A
#
# COMPACT_ATOMS: atom_id res chain seq x y z
N MET A 1 4.28 33.66 0.20
CA MET A 1 5.35 33.21 -0.71
C MET A 1 6.60 33.01 0.11
N GLY A 2 6.84 31.79 0.58
CA GLY A 2 8.00 31.45 1.41
C GLY A 2 9.15 31.06 0.49
N THR A 3 10.25 31.81 0.57
CA THR A 3 11.53 31.46 -0.05
C THR A 3 12.01 30.12 0.51
N PRO A 4 12.25 29.08 -0.31
CA PRO A 4 12.92 27.89 0.16
C PRO A 4 14.41 28.24 0.32
N SER A 5 14.85 28.38 1.58
CA SER A 5 16.27 28.37 1.92
C SER A 5 16.79 26.93 1.88
N ALA A 6 16.76 26.31 0.70
CA ALA A 6 17.32 24.99 0.45
C ALA A 6 18.78 25.16 0.05
N HIS A 7 19.66 25.18 1.05
CA HIS A 7 21.10 25.22 0.82
C HIS A 7 21.58 23.85 0.29
N ALA A 8 21.57 23.69 -1.03
CA ALA A 8 22.29 22.61 -1.69
C ALA A 8 23.77 22.70 -1.30
N MET A 9 24.30 21.64 -0.69
CA MET A 9 25.73 21.42 -0.59
C MET A 9 26.25 21.28 -2.02
N PRO A 10 27.37 21.91 -2.41
CA PRO A 10 27.99 21.61 -3.69
C PRO A 10 28.43 20.15 -3.72
N GLU A 11 28.53 19.60 -4.92
CA GLU A 11 29.10 18.28 -5.15
C GLU A 11 30.50 18.20 -4.55
N HIS A 12 30.72 17.23 -3.66
CA HIS A 12 31.95 17.11 -2.86
C HIS A 12 33.22 17.04 -3.71
N TRP A 13 33.13 16.51 -4.92
CA TRP A 13 34.20 16.44 -5.92
C TRP A 13 34.60 17.82 -6.45
N THR A 14 33.61 18.68 -6.66
CA THR A 14 33.79 20.05 -7.12
C THR A 14 34.47 20.88 -6.03
N GLU A 15 34.05 20.71 -4.76
CA GLU A 15 34.76 21.31 -3.61
C GLU A 15 36.19 20.81 -3.48
N LEU A 16 36.45 19.51 -3.70
CA LEU A 16 37.78 18.92 -3.67
C LEU A 16 38.68 19.52 -4.78
N ASN A 17 38.16 19.65 -5.99
CA ASN A 17 38.89 20.23 -7.12
C ASN A 17 39.21 21.70 -6.90
N VAL A 18 38.26 22.47 -6.38
CA VAL A 18 38.47 23.86 -5.95
C VAL A 18 39.57 23.91 -4.88
N ALA A 19 39.48 23.10 -3.84
CA ALA A 19 40.47 23.07 -2.76
C ALA A 19 41.88 22.72 -3.27
N ARG A 20 42.00 21.78 -4.21
CA ARG A 20 43.27 21.41 -4.87
C ARG A 20 43.84 22.59 -5.65
N ARG A 21 43.00 23.26 -6.45
CA ARG A 21 43.38 24.43 -7.25
C ARG A 21 43.85 25.58 -6.36
N GLN A 22 43.06 25.95 -5.35
CA GLN A 22 43.38 27.03 -4.43
C GLN A 22 44.64 26.74 -3.60
N LYS A 23 44.83 25.48 -3.17
CA LYS A 23 46.08 25.05 -2.52
C LYS A 23 47.29 25.22 -3.44
N LYS A 24 47.17 24.87 -4.71
CA LYS A 24 48.25 25.06 -5.70
C LYS A 24 48.57 26.53 -5.93
N LEU A 25 47.56 27.37 -6.15
CA LEU A 25 47.74 28.82 -6.30
C LEU A 25 48.43 29.44 -5.09
N CYS A 26 48.01 29.07 -3.88
CA CYS A 26 48.65 29.53 -2.65
C CYS A 26 50.10 29.03 -2.54
N ALA A 27 50.38 27.78 -2.89
CA ALA A 27 51.73 27.23 -2.85
C ALA A 27 52.67 27.92 -3.86
N ASP A 28 52.19 28.19 -5.07
CA ASP A 28 52.93 28.89 -6.12
C ASP A 28 53.23 30.34 -5.68
N ALA A 29 52.26 31.05 -5.09
CA ALA A 29 52.45 32.39 -4.54
C ALA A 29 53.47 32.42 -3.40
N VAL A 30 53.43 31.45 -2.48
CA VAL A 30 54.44 31.31 -1.42
C VAL A 30 55.83 30.99 -2.00
N GLY A 31 55.88 30.16 -3.05
CA GLY A 31 57.10 29.88 -3.81
C GLY A 31 57.70 31.15 -4.44
N ALA A 32 56.87 32.01 -5.03
CA ALA A 32 57.28 33.30 -5.56
C ALA A 32 57.83 34.23 -4.47
N ILE A 33 57.17 34.33 -3.32
CA ILE A 33 57.66 35.12 -2.17
C ILE A 33 59.03 34.62 -1.69
N LYS A 34 59.23 33.29 -1.65
CA LYS A 34 60.52 32.70 -1.27
C LYS A 34 61.62 33.05 -2.28
N ALA A 35 61.32 32.99 -3.57
CA ALA A 35 62.26 33.35 -4.64
C ALA A 35 62.60 34.86 -4.61
N GLU A 36 61.59 35.73 -4.48
CA GLU A 36 61.75 37.17 -4.31
C GLU A 36 62.60 37.51 -3.07
N CYS A 37 62.35 36.84 -1.95
CA CYS A 37 63.13 37.07 -0.73
C CYS A 37 64.61 36.74 -0.92
N LYS A 38 64.92 35.65 -1.64
CA LYS A 38 66.29 35.28 -1.95
C LYS A 38 66.96 36.29 -2.89
N ALA A 39 66.23 36.80 -3.88
CA ALA A 39 66.73 37.75 -4.87
C ALA A 39 66.88 39.18 -4.34
N GLU A 40 65.87 39.72 -3.66
CA GLU A 40 65.82 41.13 -3.21
C GLU A 40 66.35 41.34 -1.79
N CYS A 41 66.10 40.40 -0.88
CA CYS A 41 66.40 40.56 0.54
C CYS A 41 67.64 39.77 0.99
N GLY A 42 68.19 38.90 0.12
CA GLY A 42 69.40 38.12 0.39
C GLY A 42 69.28 37.09 1.52
N LYS A 43 68.07 36.83 2.03
CA LYS A 43 67.83 35.89 3.14
C LYS A 43 67.45 34.52 2.59
N GLU A 44 68.11 33.46 3.08
CA GLU A 44 67.72 32.08 2.77
C GLU A 44 66.39 31.68 3.45
N ASN A 45 66.18 32.15 4.68
CA ASN A 45 64.95 31.93 5.41
C ASN A 45 64.02 33.15 5.29
N PHE A 46 63.02 33.06 4.40
CA PHE A 46 62.05 34.12 4.17
C PHE A 46 61.17 34.45 5.39
N THR A 47 61.06 33.55 6.36
CA THR A 47 60.29 33.77 7.61
C THR A 47 60.98 34.71 8.60
N GLU A 48 62.31 34.87 8.48
CA GLU A 48 63.12 35.83 9.25
C GLU A 48 63.15 37.21 8.59
N CYS A 49 62.63 37.33 7.36
CA CYS A 49 62.45 38.61 6.69
C CYS A 49 61.11 39.23 7.10
N GLN A 50 61.10 40.34 7.84
CA GLN A 50 59.85 40.96 8.30
C GLN A 50 58.94 41.37 7.13
N LYS A 51 59.52 41.88 6.03
CA LYS A 51 58.77 42.24 4.80
C LYS A 51 58.13 41.01 4.14
N CYS A 52 58.90 39.95 3.89
CA CYS A 52 58.40 38.75 3.22
C CYS A 52 57.50 37.90 4.11
N TYR A 53 57.72 37.91 5.43
CA TYR A 53 56.83 37.29 6.41
C TYR A 53 55.46 38.00 6.44
N GLY A 54 55.44 39.34 6.38
CA GLY A 54 54.20 40.10 6.23
C GLY A 54 53.44 39.73 4.96
N LYS A 55 54.15 39.71 3.80
CA LYS A 55 53.58 39.25 2.52
C LYS A 55 53.02 37.83 2.61
N LEU A 56 53.75 36.90 3.24
CA LEU A 56 53.31 35.52 3.45
C LEU A 56 51.98 35.47 4.22
N MET A 57 51.87 36.20 5.33
CA MET A 57 50.65 36.22 6.12
C MET A 57 49.48 36.79 5.31
N ASP A 58 49.72 37.88 4.56
CA ASP A 58 48.70 38.49 3.70
C ASP A 58 48.23 37.53 2.60
N THR A 59 49.14 36.78 1.96
CA THR A 59 48.80 35.76 0.95
C THR A 59 47.98 34.61 1.53
N VAL A 60 48.37 34.08 2.69
CA VAL A 60 47.63 32.97 3.32
C VAL A 60 46.27 33.45 3.83
N ARG A 61 46.18 34.69 4.34
CA ARG A 61 44.92 35.33 4.74
C ARG A 61 43.98 35.53 3.56
N ALA A 62 44.48 36.05 2.44
CA ALA A 62 43.70 36.26 1.21
C ALA A 62 43.10 34.95 0.68
N ARG A 63 43.81 33.82 0.81
CA ARG A 63 43.28 32.50 0.43
C ARG A 63 41.97 32.13 1.16
N TYR A 64 41.75 32.61 2.38
CA TYR A 64 40.49 32.34 3.10
C TYR A 64 39.47 33.47 2.97
N GLY A 65 39.91 34.72 2.84
CA GLY A 65 39.04 35.90 2.83
C GLY A 65 38.61 36.39 1.43
N GLU A 66 39.39 36.11 0.40
CA GLU A 66 39.22 36.63 -0.97
C GLU A 66 38.99 35.51 -2.00
N SER A 67 38.83 34.26 -1.55
CA SER A 67 38.49 33.15 -2.45
C SER A 67 37.10 33.38 -3.06
N GLU A 68 37.05 33.59 -4.39
CA GLU A 68 35.79 33.70 -5.14
C GLU A 68 35.10 32.33 -5.27
N ASP A 69 35.87 31.24 -5.16
CA ASP A 69 35.35 29.89 -5.26
C ASP A 69 34.71 29.45 -3.94
N ARG A 70 33.58 28.73 -4.03
CA ARG A 70 32.88 28.19 -2.86
C ARG A 70 33.66 27.00 -2.28
N GLU A 71 34.40 27.22 -1.20
CA GLU A 71 35.03 26.17 -0.37
C GLU A 71 34.19 25.82 0.88
N TRP A 72 34.57 24.75 1.59
CA TRP A 72 33.91 24.25 2.81
C TRP A 72 33.73 25.31 3.92
N PHE A 73 34.55 26.35 3.94
CA PHE A 73 34.50 27.45 4.90
C PHE A 73 33.72 28.68 4.40
N ALA A 74 33.30 28.74 3.14
CA ALA A 74 32.77 29.96 2.51
C ALA A 74 31.52 30.52 3.23
N GLN A 75 30.73 29.67 3.88
CA GLN A 75 29.54 30.09 4.62
C GLN A 75 29.80 30.35 6.11
N ARG A 76 31.02 30.08 6.60
CA ARG A 76 31.39 30.19 8.02
C ARG A 76 31.92 31.58 8.34
N ARG A 77 31.08 32.60 8.19
CA ARG A 77 31.47 34.02 8.35
C ARG A 77 32.15 34.33 9.69
N ALA A 78 31.64 33.76 10.79
CA ALA A 78 32.23 33.96 12.12
C ALA A 78 33.65 33.39 12.21
N PHE A 79 33.87 32.18 11.69
CA PHE A 79 35.18 31.55 11.60
C PHE A 79 36.13 32.34 10.71
N LEU A 80 35.68 32.83 9.55
CA LEU A 80 36.50 33.64 8.65
C LEU A 80 36.94 34.96 9.28
N HIS A 81 36.04 35.63 10.01
CA HIS A 81 36.37 36.84 10.76
C HIS A 81 37.35 36.57 11.91
N GLU A 82 37.17 35.46 12.64
CA GLU A 82 38.13 35.04 13.66
C GLU A 82 39.50 34.77 13.04
N LEU A 83 39.54 34.03 11.93
CA LEU A 83 40.74 33.65 11.22
C LEU A 83 41.51 34.86 10.67
N ASP A 84 40.83 35.90 10.20
CA ASP A 84 41.44 37.16 9.79
C ASP A 84 42.21 37.80 10.97
N GLY A 85 41.58 37.86 12.15
CA GLY A 85 42.23 38.33 13.38
C GLY A 85 43.44 37.48 13.78
N LEU A 86 43.35 36.16 13.63
CA LEU A 86 44.46 35.24 13.89
C LEU A 86 45.65 35.46 12.96
N PHE A 87 45.41 35.74 11.67
CA PHE A 87 46.47 36.06 10.72
C PHE A 87 47.10 37.43 11.00
N GLN A 88 46.31 38.41 11.44
CA GLN A 88 46.83 39.71 11.86
C GLN A 88 47.73 39.58 13.11
N ASP A 89 47.29 38.82 14.12
CA ASP A 89 48.11 38.51 15.31
C ASP A 89 49.42 37.81 14.93
N ALA A 90 49.36 36.88 13.97
CA ALA A 90 50.55 36.17 13.50
C ALA A 90 51.49 37.06 12.70
N LYS A 91 50.98 37.98 11.88
CA LYS A 91 51.76 39.01 11.19
C LYS A 91 52.53 39.89 12.18
N GLU A 92 51.93 40.17 13.33
CA GLU A 92 52.56 40.89 14.46
C GLU A 92 53.43 39.99 15.36
N ARG A 93 53.60 38.70 15.01
CA ARG A 93 54.34 37.68 15.76
C ARG A 93 53.82 37.43 17.18
N LYS A 94 52.57 37.83 17.48
CA LYS A 94 51.90 37.57 18.76
C LYS A 94 51.39 36.13 18.88
N ARG A 95 51.25 35.44 17.73
CA ARG A 95 50.68 34.11 17.64
C ARG A 95 51.45 33.25 16.64
N SER A 96 51.50 31.93 16.88
CA SER A 96 52.20 30.99 16.00
C SER A 96 51.27 30.44 14.92
N LEU A 97 51.83 30.14 13.75
CA LEU A 97 51.11 29.48 12.65
C LEU A 97 50.50 28.14 13.06
N LYS A 98 51.17 27.39 13.95
CA LYS A 98 50.67 26.13 14.49
C LYS A 98 49.33 26.27 15.21
N SER A 99 49.11 27.39 15.91
CA SER A 99 47.82 27.64 16.57
C SER A 99 46.70 27.98 15.58
N ILE A 100 47.03 28.67 14.47
CA ILE A 100 46.07 28.94 13.40
C ILE A 100 45.69 27.62 12.71
N GLU A 101 46.68 26.78 12.43
CA GLU A 101 46.46 25.46 11.85
C GLU A 101 45.58 24.59 12.74
N ALA A 102 45.86 24.53 14.05
CA ALA A 102 45.00 23.81 15.01
C ALA A 102 43.55 24.32 15.00
N ARG A 103 43.34 25.65 14.91
CA ARG A 103 42.01 26.24 14.83
C ARG A 103 41.28 25.88 13.53
N ILE A 104 41.99 25.88 12.40
CA ILE A 104 41.47 25.46 11.10
C ILE A 104 41.08 23.98 11.14
N GLU A 105 41.93 23.12 11.69
CA GLU A 105 41.68 21.68 11.79
C GLU A 105 40.47 21.38 12.67
N SER A 106 40.32 22.07 13.81
CA SER A 106 39.14 21.97 14.68
C SER A 106 37.85 22.38 13.94
N GLU A 107 37.90 23.47 13.15
CA GLU A 107 36.73 23.90 12.37
C GLU A 107 36.38 22.90 11.26
N LYS A 108 37.39 22.35 10.57
CA LYS A 108 37.19 21.28 9.57
C LYS A 108 36.55 20.05 10.18
N GLU A 109 36.95 19.68 11.39
CA GLU A 109 36.41 18.53 12.10
C GLU A 109 34.92 18.75 12.42
N ALA A 110 34.56 19.93 12.92
CA ALA A 110 33.17 20.32 13.15
C ALA A 110 32.36 20.35 11.84
N TRP A 111 32.96 20.82 10.75
CA TRP A 111 32.35 20.78 9.42
C TRP A 111 32.11 19.36 8.93
N TYR A 112 33.12 18.50 8.99
CA TYR A 112 33.03 17.12 8.51
C TYR A 112 31.94 16.34 9.27
N ARG A 113 31.88 16.48 10.60
CA ARG A 113 30.77 15.90 11.39
C ARG A 113 29.41 16.43 10.97
N TRP A 114 29.28 17.73 10.75
CA TRP A 114 28.02 18.32 10.30
C TRP A 114 27.59 17.76 8.93
N VAL A 115 28.53 17.59 7.99
CA VAL A 115 28.26 16.99 6.68
C VAL A 115 27.79 15.54 6.82
N LEU A 116 28.48 14.72 7.62
CA LEU A 116 28.08 13.33 7.84
C LEU A 116 26.72 13.22 8.55
N ARG A 117 26.41 14.13 9.48
CA ARG A 117 25.09 14.20 10.13
C ARG A 117 23.96 14.64 9.21
N ARG A 118 24.25 15.25 8.05
CA ARG A 118 23.22 15.59 7.06
C ARG A 118 22.63 14.35 6.38
N TYR A 119 23.43 13.30 6.23
CA TYR A 119 23.04 12.07 5.53
C TYR A 119 23.23 10.81 6.39
N PRO A 120 22.66 10.72 7.60
CA PRO A 120 22.93 9.63 8.54
C PRO A 120 22.50 8.23 8.01
N GLU A 121 21.71 8.19 6.95
CA GLU A 121 21.23 6.98 6.29
C GLU A 121 22.35 6.12 5.70
N PHE A 122 23.53 6.69 5.39
CA PHE A 122 24.67 5.89 4.94
C PHE A 122 25.06 4.82 5.97
N ILE A 123 24.84 5.08 7.27
CA ILE A 123 25.12 4.15 8.37
C ILE A 123 24.13 2.98 8.36
N ALA A 124 22.88 3.21 7.94
CA ALA A 124 21.86 2.17 7.89
C ALA A 124 22.06 1.22 6.70
N VAL A 125 22.70 1.70 5.63
CA VAL A 125 22.95 0.94 4.39
C VAL A 125 24.29 0.20 4.43
N SER A 126 25.20 0.53 5.36
CA SER A 126 26.47 -0.17 5.50
C SER A 126 26.25 -1.61 6.02
N ASP A 127 26.40 -2.60 5.13
CA ASP A 127 26.19 -4.02 5.41
C ASP A 127 27.49 -4.75 5.84
N ARG A 128 28.47 -4.02 6.39
CA ARG A 128 29.79 -4.59 6.75
C ARG A 128 29.86 -5.14 8.19
N GLY A 129 28.72 -5.29 8.86
CA GLY A 129 28.65 -5.80 10.22
C GLY A 129 29.29 -4.89 11.28
N PHE A 130 29.57 -3.63 10.94
CA PHE A 130 30.10 -2.63 11.87
C PHE A 130 28.98 -2.16 12.82
N ASN A 131 29.33 -1.83 14.07
CA ASN A 131 28.33 -1.39 15.03
C ASN A 131 27.78 0.00 14.64
N GLN A 132 26.52 0.04 14.19
CA GLN A 132 25.85 1.28 13.78
C GLN A 132 25.73 2.29 14.94
N GLU A 133 25.61 1.81 16.18
CA GLU A 133 25.57 2.67 17.37
C GLU A 133 26.93 3.31 17.65
N GLU A 134 28.03 2.59 17.37
CA GLU A 134 29.39 3.13 17.49
C GLU A 134 29.66 4.22 16.45
N LEU A 135 29.25 4.01 15.19
CA LEU A 135 29.38 5.02 14.13
C LEU A 135 28.57 6.28 14.46
N ARG A 136 27.33 6.12 14.97
CA ARG A 136 26.51 7.25 15.42
C ARG A 136 27.13 7.96 16.63
N GLY A 137 27.55 7.20 17.64
CA GLY A 137 28.19 7.75 18.83
C GLY A 137 29.46 8.54 18.49
N MET A 138 30.23 8.09 17.51
CA MET A 138 31.45 8.78 17.07
C MET A 138 31.16 10.09 16.33
N LEU A 139 30.03 10.19 15.62
CA LEU A 139 29.58 11.47 15.08
C LEU A 139 29.21 12.46 16.19
N ASP A 140 28.74 11.97 17.34
CA ASP A 140 28.31 12.81 18.45
C ASP A 140 29.42 13.12 19.46
N ASP A 141 30.54 12.40 19.41
CA ASP A 141 31.73 12.61 20.24
C ASP A 141 32.60 13.76 19.70
N PRO A 142 32.65 14.92 20.38
CA PRO A 142 33.43 16.07 19.96
C PRO A 142 34.94 15.93 20.27
N ASP A 143 35.33 14.96 21.11
CA ASP A 143 36.71 14.83 21.59
C ASP A 143 37.57 13.92 20.69
N ARG A 144 36.96 13.27 19.70
CA ARG A 144 37.64 12.41 18.73
C ARG A 144 38.35 13.22 17.65
N SER A 145 39.58 12.85 17.33
CA SER A 145 40.29 13.50 16.24
C SER A 145 39.63 13.23 14.88
N ARG A 146 39.79 14.17 13.94
CA ARG A 146 39.41 13.96 12.55
C ARG A 146 39.98 12.67 11.96
N GLU A 147 41.24 12.36 12.21
CA GLU A 147 41.90 11.19 11.63
C GLU A 147 41.22 9.88 12.08
N GLU A 148 40.90 9.80 13.38
CA GLU A 148 40.13 8.68 13.93
C GLU A 148 38.74 8.60 13.30
N LEU A 149 38.02 9.73 13.24
CA LEU A 149 36.68 9.82 12.66
C LEU A 149 36.67 9.37 11.19
N VAL A 150 37.59 9.87 10.36
CA VAL A 150 37.70 9.50 8.94
C VAL A 150 38.03 8.02 8.80
N LYS A 151 38.98 7.52 9.59
CA LYS A 151 39.38 6.11 9.55
C LYS A 151 38.20 5.19 9.87
N THR A 152 37.51 5.43 10.98
CA THR A 152 36.39 4.57 11.40
C THR A 152 35.20 4.69 10.46
N MET A 153 34.90 5.88 9.94
CA MET A 153 33.86 6.03 8.92
C MET A 153 34.17 5.24 7.66
N LEU A 154 35.42 5.28 7.18
CA LEU A 154 35.84 4.48 6.02
C LEU A 154 35.84 2.97 6.29
N GLU A 155 36.15 2.55 7.51
CA GLU A 155 36.06 1.14 7.92
C GLU A 155 34.60 0.67 8.00
N GLY A 156 33.71 1.50 8.54
CA GLY A 156 32.29 1.20 8.68
C GLY A 156 31.50 1.22 7.37
N ILE A 157 31.71 2.26 6.55
CA ILE A 157 31.03 2.44 5.26
C ILE A 157 31.64 1.50 4.20
N GLY A 158 32.95 1.26 4.29
CA GLY A 158 33.72 0.54 3.30
C GLY A 158 34.34 1.46 2.25
N LYS A 159 35.22 0.86 1.45
CA LYS A 159 35.96 1.54 0.38
C LYS A 159 35.66 0.88 -0.96
N PRO A 160 35.63 1.65 -2.07
CA PRO A 160 35.70 1.10 -3.41
C PRO A 160 36.92 0.18 -3.58
N SER A 161 36.84 -0.78 -4.50
CA SER A 161 37.91 -1.75 -4.78
C SER A 161 39.22 -1.09 -5.27
N ASP A 162 39.10 0.09 -5.86
CA ASP A 162 40.16 0.90 -6.45
C ASP A 162 40.50 2.13 -5.59
N TRP A 163 40.13 2.14 -4.31
CA TRP A 163 40.47 3.22 -3.40
C TRP A 163 41.98 3.30 -3.09
N PRO A 164 42.60 4.49 -3.04
CA PRO A 164 42.02 5.83 -3.26
C PRO A 164 42.04 6.29 -4.73
N ASP A 165 42.78 5.60 -5.60
CA ASP A 165 43.10 6.06 -6.95
C ASP A 165 41.85 6.27 -7.82
N GLY A 166 40.82 5.43 -7.69
CA GLY A 166 39.55 5.57 -8.40
C GLY A 166 38.84 6.90 -8.12
N VAL A 167 38.84 7.29 -6.85
CA VAL A 167 38.22 8.54 -6.35
C VAL A 167 39.01 9.75 -6.84
N ASP A 168 40.34 9.66 -6.85
CA ASP A 168 41.19 10.72 -7.38
C ASP A 168 41.02 10.88 -8.90
N ASN A 169 41.02 9.78 -9.65
CA ASN A 169 40.79 9.77 -11.09
C ASN A 169 39.40 10.33 -11.46
N PHE A 170 38.38 9.99 -10.67
CA PHE A 170 37.04 10.51 -10.86
C PHE A 170 36.97 12.01 -10.60
N ALA A 171 37.58 12.49 -9.52
CA ALA A 171 37.68 13.92 -9.23
C ALA A 171 38.39 14.67 -10.36
N GLU A 172 39.46 14.11 -10.93
CA GLU A 172 40.15 14.71 -12.10
C GLU A 172 39.26 14.78 -13.34
N LYS A 173 38.48 13.73 -13.64
CA LYS A 173 37.51 13.75 -14.74
C LYS A 173 36.46 14.83 -14.55
N VAL A 174 35.88 14.95 -13.35
CA VAL A 174 34.95 16.04 -12.99
C VAL A 174 35.62 17.41 -13.20
N GLY A 175 36.87 17.56 -12.73
CA GLY A 175 37.63 18.81 -12.86
C GLY A 175 37.94 19.18 -14.32
N ALA A 176 38.09 18.20 -15.20
CA ALA A 176 38.34 18.40 -16.63
C ALA A 176 37.09 18.89 -17.39
N VAL A 177 35.90 18.49 -16.93
CA VAL A 177 34.61 18.87 -17.52
C VAL A 177 34.25 20.35 -17.22
N LYS A 178 34.83 20.94 -16.17
CA LYS A 178 34.60 22.35 -15.77
C LYS A 178 33.10 22.65 -15.59
N ASP A 179 32.59 23.70 -16.23
CA ASP A 179 31.21 24.20 -16.08
C ASP A 179 30.22 23.57 -17.08
N ASP A 180 30.62 22.51 -17.80
CA ASP A 180 29.71 21.79 -18.69
C ASP A 180 28.80 20.83 -17.90
N ALA A 181 27.66 21.36 -17.48
CA ALA A 181 26.66 20.62 -16.72
C ALA A 181 26.13 19.36 -17.46
N ALA A 182 26.10 19.36 -18.80
CA ALA A 182 25.57 18.24 -19.56
C ALA A 182 26.57 17.07 -19.60
N GLU A 183 27.85 17.36 -19.81
CA GLU A 183 28.92 16.35 -19.72
C GLU A 183 29.11 15.86 -18.29
N LEU A 184 28.99 16.74 -17.30
CA LEU A 184 29.09 16.38 -15.88
C LEU A 184 27.97 15.40 -15.49
N LYS A 185 26.75 15.67 -15.96
CA LYS A 185 25.60 14.80 -15.77
C LYS A 185 25.80 13.41 -16.39
N LYS A 186 26.38 13.32 -17.59
CA LYS A 186 26.71 12.04 -18.22
C LYS A 186 27.74 11.26 -17.40
N LEU A 187 28.75 11.95 -16.87
CA LEU A 187 29.77 11.36 -16.01
C LEU A 187 29.14 10.75 -14.75
N TYR A 188 28.24 11.47 -14.08
CA TYR A 188 27.54 10.96 -12.89
C TYR A 188 26.64 9.77 -13.18
N ILE A 189 25.94 9.78 -14.31
CA ILE A 189 25.13 8.64 -14.73
C ILE A 189 26.00 7.38 -14.91
N ALA A 190 27.14 7.53 -15.60
CA ALA A 190 28.05 6.43 -15.87
C ALA A 190 28.69 5.85 -14.60
N GLU A 191 28.99 6.70 -13.62
CA GLU A 191 29.68 6.27 -12.39
C GLU A 191 28.73 5.68 -11.34
N PHE A 192 27.59 6.33 -11.08
CA PHE A 192 26.75 6.01 -9.91
C PHE A 192 25.53 5.16 -10.23
N PHE A 193 25.03 5.20 -11.46
CA PHE A 193 23.77 4.54 -11.81
C PHE A 193 23.95 3.31 -12.68
N ILE A 194 25.05 3.24 -13.43
CA ILE A 194 25.36 2.14 -14.35
C ILE A 194 26.44 1.25 -13.73
N ASN A 195 26.19 -0.05 -13.72
CA ASN A 195 27.21 -1.02 -13.35
C ASN A 195 28.23 -1.15 -14.49
N GLN A 196 29.48 -0.76 -14.25
CA GLN A 196 30.54 -0.79 -15.27
C GLN A 196 30.83 -2.19 -15.82
N SER A 197 30.50 -3.26 -15.09
CA SER A 197 30.73 -4.65 -15.52
C SER A 197 29.62 -5.20 -16.42
N THR A 198 28.38 -4.75 -16.24
CA THR A 198 27.22 -5.26 -16.98
C THR A 198 26.65 -4.26 -17.97
N GLY A 199 26.97 -2.97 -17.83
CA GLY A 199 26.39 -1.88 -18.63
C GLY A 199 24.92 -1.58 -18.31
N GLU A 200 24.34 -2.26 -17.31
CA GLU A 200 22.95 -2.10 -16.90
C GLU A 200 22.83 -1.19 -15.67
N ALA A 201 21.66 -0.57 -15.51
CA ALA A 201 21.38 0.24 -14.34
C ALA A 201 21.20 -0.64 -13.09
N PHE A 202 21.58 -0.13 -11.91
CA PHE A 202 21.34 -0.86 -10.66
C PHE A 202 19.84 -1.09 -10.42
N THR A 203 19.48 -2.27 -9.89
CA THR A 203 18.11 -2.81 -9.80
C THR A 203 17.11 -1.88 -9.07
N ASN A 204 17.60 -1.01 -8.18
CA ASN A 204 16.80 -0.04 -7.43
C ASN A 204 17.10 1.43 -7.80
N ALA A 205 17.99 1.67 -8.77
CA ALA A 205 18.42 3.01 -9.16
C ALA A 205 17.65 3.56 -10.36
N GLN A 206 16.91 2.71 -11.11
CA GLN A 206 16.24 3.10 -12.35
C GLN A 206 15.30 4.31 -12.19
N LYS A 207 14.49 4.33 -11.13
CA LYS A 207 13.60 5.47 -10.81
C LYS A 207 14.36 6.79 -10.72
N TYR A 208 15.48 6.78 -9.98
CA TYR A 208 16.30 7.96 -9.75
C TYR A 208 17.13 8.34 -10.98
N LEU A 209 17.59 7.35 -11.76
CA LEU A 209 18.26 7.54 -13.04
C LEU A 209 17.34 8.26 -14.03
N ASP A 210 16.11 7.79 -14.19
CA ASP A 210 15.16 8.36 -15.16
C ASP A 210 14.80 9.79 -14.78
N GLU A 211 14.56 10.05 -13.50
CA GLU A 211 14.28 11.40 -13.01
C GLU A 211 15.47 12.33 -13.15
N TYR A 212 16.67 11.86 -12.82
CA TYR A 212 17.90 12.63 -13.01
C TYR A 212 18.10 12.94 -14.49
N ARG A 213 18.02 11.95 -15.38
CA ARG A 213 18.19 12.12 -16.84
C ARG A 213 17.19 13.11 -17.43
N ASN A 214 15.93 13.05 -17.02
CA ASN A 214 14.85 13.88 -17.58
C ASN A 214 14.77 15.31 -17.00
N SER A 215 15.47 15.59 -15.89
CA SER A 215 15.46 16.91 -15.25
C SER A 215 16.65 17.76 -15.66
N GLU A 216 16.45 18.94 -16.23
CA GLU A 216 17.55 19.83 -16.66
C GLU A 216 18.22 20.60 -15.50
N GLY A 217 17.55 20.72 -14.35
CA GLY A 217 18.01 21.54 -13.22
C GLY A 217 18.28 20.80 -11.91
N MET A 218 18.14 19.47 -11.86
CA MET A 218 18.47 18.70 -10.65
C MET A 218 19.96 18.42 -10.58
N THR A 219 20.56 18.61 -9.41
CA THR A 219 21.94 18.18 -9.12
C THR A 219 21.96 16.74 -8.63
N LEU A 220 23.16 16.15 -8.53
CA LEU A 220 23.30 14.82 -7.94
C LEU A 220 22.84 14.81 -6.47
N GLU A 221 23.10 15.89 -5.72
CA GLU A 221 22.65 16.03 -4.33
C GLU A 221 21.14 16.04 -4.20
N ASP A 222 20.41 16.67 -5.12
CA ASP A 222 18.95 16.64 -5.09
C ASP A 222 18.42 15.20 -5.18
N ILE A 223 19.09 14.36 -5.98
CA ILE A 223 18.77 12.94 -6.09
C ILE A 223 19.16 12.19 -4.81
N ILE A 224 20.30 12.50 -4.19
CA ILE A 224 20.72 11.91 -2.91
C ILE A 224 19.74 12.28 -1.79
N ASP A 225 19.38 13.56 -1.68
CA ASP A 225 18.36 14.08 -0.74
C ASP A 225 17.05 13.33 -0.95
N LYS A 226 16.65 13.09 -2.21
CA LYS A 226 15.44 12.32 -2.53
C LYS A 226 15.53 10.84 -2.13
N ILE A 227 16.65 10.18 -2.39
CA ILE A 227 16.88 8.79 -1.97
C ILE A 227 16.76 8.68 -0.45
N VAL A 228 17.37 9.62 0.27
CA VAL A 228 17.30 9.71 1.73
C VAL A 228 15.87 9.91 2.21
N MET A 229 15.12 10.84 1.60
CA MET A 229 13.70 11.05 1.93
C MET A 229 12.85 9.81 1.68
N ASP A 230 13.01 9.14 0.54
CA ASP A 230 12.29 7.90 0.20
C ASP A 230 12.65 6.78 1.20
N PHE A 231 13.91 6.68 1.63
CA PHE A 231 14.35 5.74 2.66
C PHE A 231 13.71 6.03 4.02
N GLN A 232 13.69 7.31 4.44
CA GLN A 232 13.03 7.73 5.67
C GLN A 232 11.52 7.45 5.64
N GLN A 233 10.85 7.73 4.53
CA GLN A 233 9.43 7.43 4.35
C GLN A 233 9.15 5.93 4.40
N SER A 234 9.97 5.12 3.74
CA SER A 234 9.88 3.66 3.78
C SER A 234 10.01 3.13 5.21
N ARG A 235 11.00 3.60 5.96
CA ARG A 235 11.22 3.24 7.35
C ARG A 235 10.08 3.68 8.26
N ASN A 236 9.55 4.88 8.07
CA ASN A 236 8.42 5.40 8.85
C ASN A 236 7.11 4.66 8.53
N ALA A 237 6.95 4.14 7.31
CA ALA A 237 5.81 3.33 6.90
C ALA A 237 5.92 1.86 7.35
N GLN A 238 7.11 1.39 7.73
CA GLN A 238 7.35 -0.01 8.10
C GLN A 238 6.51 -0.48 9.29
N PRO A 239 6.37 0.26 10.42
CA PRO A 239 5.51 -0.16 11.53
C PRO A 239 4.04 -0.30 11.12
N GLN A 240 3.55 0.56 10.22
CA GLN A 240 2.19 0.47 9.69
C GLN A 240 2.04 -0.77 8.82
N ARG A 241 2.99 -1.05 7.93
CA ARG A 241 3.01 -2.28 7.11
C ARG A 241 3.03 -3.53 7.97
N GLU A 242 3.86 -3.58 9.01
CA GLU A 242 3.92 -4.70 9.96
C GLU A 242 2.63 -4.85 10.77
N SER A 243 1.98 -3.74 11.13
CA SER A 243 0.66 -3.75 11.77
C SER A 243 -0.41 -4.33 10.83
N HIS A 244 -0.46 -3.86 9.58
CA HIS A 244 -1.37 -4.38 8.56
C HIS A 244 -1.10 -5.85 8.27
N GLN A 245 0.16 -6.27 8.17
CA GLN A 245 0.54 -7.66 7.96
C GLN A 245 0.08 -8.55 9.13
N ARG A 246 0.31 -8.12 10.38
CA ARG A 246 -0.20 -8.82 11.57
C ARG A 246 -1.72 -8.96 11.55
N ARG A 247 -2.43 -7.90 11.18
CA ARG A 247 -3.90 -7.93 11.05
C ARG A 247 -4.36 -8.88 9.94
N LEU A 248 -3.67 -8.91 8.80
CA LEU A 248 -3.96 -9.86 7.71
C LEU A 248 -3.73 -11.30 8.15
N ASP A 249 -2.66 -11.57 8.88
CA ASP A 249 -2.37 -12.92 9.38
C ASP A 249 -3.35 -13.34 10.50
N GLU A 250 -3.80 -12.40 11.32
CA GLU A 250 -4.91 -12.62 12.26
C GLU A 250 -6.23 -12.93 11.54
N LEU A 251 -6.60 -12.16 10.51
CA LEU A 251 -7.80 -12.42 9.71
C LEU A 251 -7.72 -13.76 8.97
N ARG A 252 -6.53 -14.13 8.45
CA ARG A 252 -6.30 -15.44 7.84
C ARG A 252 -6.48 -16.56 8.85
N ARG A 253 -5.92 -16.43 10.06
CA ARG A 253 -6.11 -17.40 11.15
C ARG A 253 -7.57 -17.48 11.61
N ALA A 254 -8.26 -16.35 11.71
CA ALA A 254 -9.67 -16.32 12.06
C ALA A 254 -10.53 -16.98 10.97
N LYS A 255 -10.22 -16.73 9.69
CA LYS A 255 -10.89 -17.38 8.55
C LYS A 255 -10.67 -18.89 8.57
N THR A 256 -9.45 -19.36 8.74
CA THR A 256 -9.17 -20.81 8.79
C THR A 256 -9.83 -21.46 10.01
N ALA A 257 -9.81 -20.82 11.19
CA ALA A 257 -10.51 -21.31 12.37
C ALA A 257 -12.03 -21.34 12.16
N PHE A 258 -12.61 -20.33 11.50
CA PHE A 258 -14.02 -20.31 11.15
C PHE A 258 -14.38 -21.41 10.15
N GLU A 259 -13.56 -21.64 9.13
CA GLU A 259 -13.77 -22.72 8.15
C GLU A 259 -13.65 -24.10 8.81
N GLN A 260 -12.66 -24.31 9.68
CA GLN A 260 -12.51 -25.54 10.46
C GLN A 260 -13.68 -25.74 11.42
N ASN A 261 -14.10 -24.69 12.14
CA ASN A 261 -15.27 -24.76 13.02
C ASN A 261 -16.51 -25.07 12.19
N LYS A 262 -16.75 -24.40 11.07
CA LYS A 262 -17.84 -24.70 10.13
C LYS A 262 -17.80 -26.15 9.63
N MET A 263 -16.63 -26.70 9.31
CA MET A 263 -16.47 -28.11 8.93
C MET A 263 -16.74 -29.04 10.12
N GLN A 264 -16.32 -28.70 11.34
CA GLN A 264 -16.61 -29.45 12.55
C GLN A 264 -18.10 -29.37 12.92
N THR A 265 -18.76 -28.22 12.80
CA THR A 265 -20.21 -28.10 13.01
C THR A 265 -20.98 -28.83 11.91
N LYS A 266 -20.51 -28.81 10.66
CA LYS A 266 -21.06 -29.65 9.58
C LYS A 266 -20.82 -31.14 9.81
N SER A 267 -19.69 -31.54 10.38
CA SER A 267 -19.38 -32.94 10.72
C SER A 267 -20.21 -33.42 11.92
N LEU A 268 -20.39 -32.56 12.93
CA LEU A 268 -21.29 -32.78 14.06
C LEU A 268 -22.77 -32.81 13.64
N ARG A 269 -23.16 -32.00 12.64
CA ARG A 269 -24.49 -32.08 12.00
C ARG A 269 -24.61 -33.25 11.02
N GLY A 270 -23.53 -33.71 10.41
CA GLY A 270 -23.48 -34.87 9.52
C GLY A 270 -23.45 -36.22 10.26
N ALA A 271 -23.26 -36.21 11.58
CA ALA A 271 -23.48 -37.37 12.45
C ALA A 271 -24.95 -37.52 12.89
N GLN A 272 -25.81 -36.54 12.59
CA GLN A 272 -27.24 -36.79 12.41
C GLN A 272 -27.45 -37.09 10.93
N THR A 273 -27.78 -38.32 10.61
CA THR A 273 -28.33 -38.71 9.31
C THR A 273 -29.37 -37.67 8.89
N GLU A 274 -29.13 -36.99 7.77
CA GLU A 274 -30.10 -36.18 7.03
C GLU A 274 -31.25 -37.10 6.60
N ASN A 275 -32.16 -37.37 7.53
CA ASN A 275 -33.46 -37.93 7.23
C ASN A 275 -34.33 -36.78 6.71
N ALA A 276 -35.16 -37.07 5.71
CA ALA A 276 -36.23 -36.17 5.27
C ALA A 276 -37.05 -35.68 6.49
N GLY A 277 -37.73 -34.54 6.38
CA GLY A 277 -38.57 -34.03 7.47
C GLY A 277 -39.49 -35.12 8.01
N SER A 278 -39.66 -35.19 9.34
CA SER A 278 -40.47 -36.24 9.99
C SER A 278 -41.90 -36.31 9.44
N GLU A 279 -42.40 -35.19 8.88
CA GLU A 279 -43.72 -35.08 8.26
C GLU A 279 -43.89 -35.92 6.97
N LEU A 280 -42.80 -36.42 6.39
CA LEU A 280 -42.82 -37.31 5.23
C LEU A 280 -42.85 -38.80 5.59
N TYR A 281 -42.68 -39.13 6.88
CA TYR A 281 -42.78 -40.50 7.38
C TYR A 281 -44.19 -40.83 7.92
N ASP A 282 -44.91 -39.83 8.45
CA ASP A 282 -46.30 -39.96 8.93
C ASP A 282 -47.31 -39.43 7.89
N LEU A 283 -47.43 -40.16 6.78
CA LEU A 283 -48.29 -39.76 5.66
C LEU A 283 -49.78 -39.95 5.97
N PRO A 284 -50.66 -38.98 5.61
CA PRO A 284 -52.10 -39.15 5.72
C PRO A 284 -52.62 -40.23 4.74
N PRO A 285 -53.83 -40.79 4.94
CA PRO A 285 -54.40 -41.74 4.01
C PRO A 285 -54.67 -41.08 2.65
N CYS A 286 -54.66 -41.89 1.59
CA CYS A 286 -54.97 -41.44 0.24
C CYS A 286 -56.33 -40.72 0.18
N LEU A 287 -56.37 -39.51 -0.38
CA LEU A 287 -57.58 -38.67 -0.43
C LEU A 287 -58.78 -39.37 -1.10
N VAL A 288 -58.52 -40.23 -2.09
CA VAL A 288 -59.56 -40.83 -2.94
C VAL A 288 -60.06 -42.17 -2.41
N CYS A 289 -59.16 -43.02 -1.89
CA CYS A 289 -59.51 -44.39 -1.49
C CYS A 289 -59.36 -44.67 0.00
N GLY A 290 -58.78 -43.76 0.78
CA GLY A 290 -58.61 -43.91 2.24
C GLY A 290 -57.54 -44.92 2.67
N ASN A 291 -56.83 -45.55 1.74
CA ASN A 291 -55.77 -46.51 2.05
C ASN A 291 -54.53 -45.83 2.65
N ARG A 292 -53.86 -46.53 3.57
CA ARG A 292 -52.54 -46.13 4.07
C ARG A 292 -51.50 -46.31 2.97
N LEU A 293 -50.57 -45.36 2.90
CA LEU A 293 -49.52 -45.31 1.88
C LEU A 293 -48.24 -45.96 2.41
N ASP A 294 -47.51 -46.62 1.51
CA ASP A 294 -46.10 -46.94 1.75
C ASP A 294 -45.28 -45.66 1.58
N THR A 295 -44.17 -45.54 2.31
CA THR A 295 -43.30 -44.35 2.29
C THR A 295 -42.42 -44.26 1.04
N ASN A 296 -42.50 -45.25 0.15
CA ASN A 296 -41.79 -45.30 -1.12
C ASN A 296 -42.72 -44.89 -2.28
N ASP A 297 -42.24 -44.00 -3.16
CA ASP A 297 -42.94 -43.52 -4.36
C ASP A 297 -44.33 -42.90 -4.11
N VAL A 298 -44.35 -41.86 -3.27
CA VAL A 298 -45.57 -41.14 -2.86
C VAL A 298 -45.90 -40.02 -3.83
N LEU A 299 -47.16 -39.97 -4.30
CA LEU A 299 -47.68 -38.85 -5.07
C LEU A 299 -48.34 -37.86 -4.11
N SER A 300 -47.91 -36.59 -4.12
CA SER A 300 -48.43 -35.56 -3.22
C SER A 300 -48.83 -34.30 -4.01
N CYS A 301 -49.65 -33.45 -3.40
CA CYS A 301 -49.80 -32.08 -3.88
C CYS A 301 -48.54 -31.27 -3.53
N THR A 302 -47.87 -30.73 -4.55
CA THR A 302 -46.61 -29.99 -4.42
C THR A 302 -46.73 -28.76 -3.52
N LEU A 303 -47.84 -28.01 -3.62
CA LEU A 303 -48.09 -26.85 -2.76
C LEU A 303 -48.35 -27.24 -1.30
N CYS A 304 -49.15 -28.29 -1.05
CA CYS A 304 -49.36 -28.81 0.31
C CYS A 304 -48.05 -29.29 0.93
N GLN A 305 -47.21 -29.98 0.15
CA GLN A 305 -45.90 -30.44 0.63
C GLN A 305 -44.98 -29.28 1.00
N ALA A 306 -44.88 -28.26 0.14
CA ALA A 306 -44.08 -27.07 0.43
C ALA A 306 -44.58 -26.36 1.71
N LEU A 307 -45.90 -26.25 1.91
CA LEU A 307 -46.49 -25.61 3.09
C LEU A 307 -46.22 -26.37 4.40
N VAL A 308 -46.32 -27.69 4.40
CA VAL A 308 -46.00 -28.52 5.58
C VAL A 308 -44.53 -28.36 5.95
N GLN A 309 -43.63 -28.32 4.96
CA GLN A 309 -42.18 -28.26 5.20
C GLN A 309 -41.66 -26.89 5.67
N ILE A 310 -42.43 -25.81 5.46
CA ILE A 310 -42.18 -24.51 6.12
C ILE A 310 -42.83 -24.45 7.53
N GLY A 311 -43.52 -25.50 7.95
CA GLY A 311 -44.19 -25.63 9.24
C GLY A 311 -45.55 -24.94 9.31
N GLY A 312 -46.29 -24.91 8.18
CA GLY A 312 -47.66 -24.44 8.14
C GLY A 312 -48.66 -25.48 8.65
N ASP A 313 -49.82 -25.02 9.13
CA ASP A 313 -50.88 -25.89 9.68
C ASP A 313 -51.70 -26.63 8.59
N ALA A 314 -51.39 -26.39 7.31
CA ALA A 314 -52.06 -27.03 6.19
C ALA A 314 -51.59 -28.49 6.08
N GLY A 315 -52.49 -29.45 6.28
CA GLY A 315 -52.15 -30.88 6.18
C GLY A 315 -51.69 -31.31 4.78
N LEU A 316 -50.76 -32.26 4.73
CA LEU A 316 -50.26 -32.87 3.50
C LEU A 316 -51.39 -33.63 2.77
N THR A 317 -51.49 -33.50 1.46
CA THR A 317 -52.42 -34.30 0.64
C THR A 317 -51.64 -35.24 -0.26
N VAL A 318 -52.03 -36.52 -0.24
CA VAL A 318 -51.29 -37.62 -0.87
C VAL A 318 -52.23 -38.59 -1.60
N TYR A 319 -51.69 -39.26 -2.62
CA TYR A 319 -52.38 -40.18 -3.51
C TYR A 319 -51.58 -41.49 -3.64
N CYS A 320 -52.28 -42.62 -3.65
CA CYS A 320 -51.64 -43.94 -3.69
C CYS A 320 -51.25 -44.43 -5.10
N SER A 321 -51.69 -43.73 -6.14
CA SER A 321 -51.45 -44.11 -7.54
C SER A 321 -51.80 -42.94 -8.44
N GLU A 322 -51.25 -42.92 -9.65
CA GLU A 322 -51.60 -41.95 -10.70
C GLU A 322 -53.10 -41.92 -10.98
N LYS A 323 -53.79 -43.08 -10.94
CA LYS A 323 -55.25 -43.14 -11.09
C LYS A 323 -56.00 -42.37 -9.99
N CYS A 324 -55.49 -42.39 -8.76
CA CYS A 324 -56.07 -41.61 -7.66
C CYS A 324 -55.69 -40.14 -7.77
N TYR A 325 -54.49 -39.83 -8.27
CA TYR A 325 -54.07 -38.47 -8.59
C TYR A 325 -54.99 -37.85 -9.64
N SER A 326 -55.12 -38.42 -10.83
CA SER A 326 -55.96 -37.86 -11.91
C SER A 326 -57.45 -37.77 -11.54
N LYS A 327 -57.95 -38.59 -10.61
CA LYS A 327 -59.35 -38.56 -10.18
C LYS A 327 -59.63 -37.53 -9.07
N GLY A 328 -58.63 -37.25 -8.23
CA GLY A 328 -58.79 -36.47 -7.01
C GLY A 328 -58.08 -35.12 -7.00
N HIS A 329 -57.05 -34.95 -7.83
CA HIS A 329 -56.19 -33.77 -7.81
C HIS A 329 -56.94 -32.49 -8.16
N ASP A 330 -57.67 -32.47 -9.27
CA ASP A 330 -58.39 -31.27 -9.71
C ASP A 330 -59.40 -30.81 -8.66
N LYS A 331 -60.18 -31.75 -8.10
CA LYS A 331 -61.13 -31.48 -7.01
C LYS A 331 -60.46 -30.98 -5.73
N HIS A 332 -59.25 -31.46 -5.45
CA HIS A 332 -58.47 -30.99 -4.31
C HIS A 332 -58.00 -29.55 -4.55
N VAL A 333 -57.46 -29.26 -5.74
CA VAL A 333 -57.01 -27.92 -6.11
C VAL A 333 -58.18 -26.93 -6.06
N GLU A 334 -59.33 -27.28 -6.64
CA GLU A 334 -60.56 -26.47 -6.61
C GLU A 334 -61.08 -26.19 -5.19
N SER A 335 -60.86 -27.09 -4.22
CA SER A 335 -61.40 -26.94 -2.87
C SER A 335 -60.41 -26.32 -1.86
N ARG A 336 -59.10 -26.48 -2.07
CA ARG A 336 -58.05 -26.10 -1.11
C ARG A 336 -57.11 -25.03 -1.63
N HIS A 337 -57.02 -24.87 -2.94
CA HIS A 337 -56.07 -23.98 -3.61
C HIS A 337 -56.77 -23.10 -4.66
N ASP A 338 -58.04 -22.79 -4.44
CA ASP A 338 -58.81 -21.87 -5.29
C ASP A 338 -58.26 -20.43 -5.19
N CYS A 339 -58.55 -19.64 -6.21
CA CYS A 339 -58.14 -18.25 -6.27
C CYS A 339 -58.87 -17.43 -5.19
N ASP A 340 -58.11 -16.77 -4.30
CA ASP A 340 -58.68 -15.95 -3.21
C ASP A 340 -59.51 -14.74 -3.71
N ALA A 341 -59.44 -14.43 -5.01
CA ALA A 341 -60.26 -13.40 -5.63
C ALA A 341 -61.75 -13.77 -5.76
N GLY A 342 -62.10 -15.07 -5.69
CA GLY A 342 -63.49 -15.56 -5.80
C GLY A 342 -64.22 -14.99 -7.03
N ASP A 343 -65.41 -14.41 -6.82
CA ASP A 343 -66.23 -13.79 -7.89
C ASP A 343 -65.57 -12.58 -8.56
N LYS A 344 -64.47 -12.05 -8.02
CA LYS A 344 -63.68 -10.95 -8.60
C LYS A 344 -62.42 -11.45 -9.33
N CYS A 345 -62.35 -12.75 -9.60
CA CYS A 345 -61.29 -13.33 -10.40
C CYS A 345 -61.31 -12.71 -11.81
N VAL A 346 -60.14 -12.26 -12.27
CA VAL A 346 -60.00 -11.61 -13.58
C VAL A 346 -60.44 -12.54 -14.71
N GLN A 347 -60.31 -13.87 -14.55
CA GLN A 347 -60.79 -14.86 -15.52
C GLN A 347 -62.32 -14.95 -15.65
N LEU A 348 -63.08 -14.42 -14.69
CA LEU A 348 -64.55 -14.37 -14.74
C LEU A 348 -65.07 -13.06 -15.35
N THR A 349 -64.23 -12.02 -15.43
CA THR A 349 -64.63 -10.66 -15.82
C THR A 349 -64.07 -10.21 -17.17
N ASP A 350 -63.09 -10.92 -17.72
CA ASP A 350 -62.36 -10.54 -18.93
C ASP A 350 -62.61 -11.61 -20.02
N GLU A 351 -63.22 -11.22 -21.15
CA GLU A 351 -63.57 -12.13 -22.26
C GLU A 351 -62.35 -12.51 -23.13
N ASP A 352 -61.21 -11.80 -22.97
CA ASP A 352 -60.00 -11.93 -23.79
C ASP A 352 -58.79 -12.54 -23.03
N VAL A 353 -59.02 -13.60 -22.25
CA VAL A 353 -57.90 -14.36 -21.67
C VAL A 353 -57.48 -15.46 -22.64
N GLU A 354 -56.32 -15.28 -23.28
CA GLU A 354 -55.64 -16.32 -24.07
C GLU A 354 -55.59 -17.64 -23.26
N MET A 355 -56.26 -18.67 -23.79
CA MET A 355 -56.11 -20.07 -23.38
C MET A 355 -54.72 -20.55 -23.81
N GLY A 356 -53.68 -19.98 -23.19
CA GLY A 356 -52.29 -20.31 -23.47
C GLY A 356 -51.85 -21.50 -22.65
N ASP A 357 -51.62 -22.62 -23.33
CA ASP A 357 -50.89 -23.77 -22.80
C ASP A 357 -49.50 -23.35 -22.29
N ALA A 358 -49.08 -24.00 -21.20
CA ALA A 358 -47.75 -24.01 -20.60
C ALA A 358 -47.40 -22.90 -19.59
N ILE A 359 -47.19 -23.37 -18.35
CA ILE A 359 -46.66 -22.71 -17.14
C ILE A 359 -47.71 -21.88 -16.39
N SER A 360 -48.16 -22.43 -15.26
CA SER A 360 -49.04 -21.79 -14.29
C SER A 360 -48.42 -20.45 -13.82
N LYS A 361 -48.99 -19.33 -14.27
CA LYS A 361 -48.62 -17.97 -13.81
C LYS A 361 -49.21 -17.64 -12.44
N ALA A 362 -49.50 -18.67 -11.64
CA ALA A 362 -50.08 -18.50 -10.33
C ALA A 362 -49.08 -17.84 -9.38
N VAL A 363 -49.57 -16.94 -8.55
CA VAL A 363 -48.74 -16.18 -7.61
C VAL A 363 -49.30 -16.27 -6.20
N LEU A 364 -48.41 -16.14 -5.23
CA LEU A 364 -48.70 -16.23 -3.79
C LEU A 364 -48.48 -14.87 -3.12
N CYS A 365 -49.26 -14.56 -2.09
CA CYS A 365 -49.00 -13.40 -1.23
C CYS A 365 -47.78 -13.65 -0.33
N THR A 366 -46.77 -12.77 -0.37
CA THR A 366 -45.55 -12.91 0.44
C THR A 366 -45.81 -12.82 1.94
N ALA A 367 -46.71 -11.93 2.37
CA ALA A 367 -47.06 -11.77 3.79
C ALA A 367 -47.78 -13.00 4.38
N CYS A 368 -48.59 -13.71 3.56
CA CYS A 368 -49.16 -14.98 3.97
C CYS A 368 -48.08 -16.06 4.10
N LEU A 369 -47.13 -16.11 3.16
CA LEU A 369 -46.02 -17.06 3.19
C LEU A 369 -45.15 -16.89 4.43
N ASP A 370 -44.86 -15.65 4.84
CA ASP A 370 -44.16 -15.35 6.10
C ASP A 370 -44.94 -15.85 7.34
N SER A 371 -46.27 -15.84 7.25
CA SER A 371 -47.18 -16.37 8.27
C SER A 371 -47.42 -17.88 8.11
N LYS A 372 -46.68 -18.56 7.23
CA LYS A 372 -46.76 -19.99 6.92
C LYS A 372 -48.11 -20.44 6.34
N GLN A 373 -48.78 -19.55 5.62
CA GLN A 373 -50.04 -19.81 4.92
C GLN A 373 -49.90 -19.47 3.43
N ALA A 374 -50.58 -20.20 2.55
CA ALA A 374 -50.64 -19.85 1.13
C ALA A 374 -51.98 -19.20 0.80
N THR A 375 -51.92 -17.98 0.26
CA THR A 375 -53.03 -17.39 -0.48
C THR A 375 -52.64 -17.35 -1.96
N VAL A 376 -53.40 -18.05 -2.81
CA VAL A 376 -53.09 -18.24 -4.23
C VAL A 376 -53.95 -17.31 -5.09
N TYR A 377 -53.33 -16.73 -6.13
CA TYR A 377 -54.02 -16.06 -7.22
C TYR A 377 -53.70 -16.75 -8.54
N CYS A 378 -54.69 -16.88 -9.42
CA CYS A 378 -54.54 -17.58 -10.71
C CYS A 378 -53.52 -16.90 -11.65
N SER A 379 -53.29 -15.60 -11.50
CA SER A 379 -52.32 -14.83 -12.29
C SER A 379 -51.81 -13.62 -11.52
N GLU A 380 -50.65 -13.09 -11.93
CA GLU A 380 -50.13 -11.81 -11.42
C GLU A 380 -51.15 -10.67 -11.62
N ARG A 381 -51.84 -10.62 -12.76
CA ARG A 381 -52.91 -9.63 -13.01
C ARG A 381 -54.04 -9.73 -12.00
N CYS A 382 -54.49 -10.95 -11.70
CA CYS A 382 -55.52 -11.18 -10.68
C CYS A 382 -55.06 -10.73 -9.28
N ALA A 383 -53.80 -10.98 -8.95
CA ALA A 383 -53.22 -10.52 -7.70
C ALA A 383 -53.12 -8.98 -7.63
N VAL A 384 -52.68 -8.29 -8.69
CA VAL A 384 -52.57 -6.82 -8.70
C VAL A 384 -53.90 -6.12 -8.41
N VAL A 385 -55.01 -6.68 -8.90
CA VAL A 385 -56.35 -6.13 -8.68
C VAL A 385 -56.85 -6.40 -7.26
N ASN A 386 -56.53 -7.56 -6.68
CA ASN A 386 -57.18 -8.05 -5.46
C ASN A 386 -56.30 -8.01 -4.19
N ILE A 387 -54.98 -7.92 -4.31
CA ILE A 387 -54.05 -8.01 -3.17
C ILE A 387 -54.20 -6.87 -2.17
N ALA A 388 -54.57 -5.67 -2.62
CA ALA A 388 -54.80 -4.54 -1.73
C ALA A 388 -56.00 -4.79 -0.78
N ALA A 389 -57.08 -5.35 -1.31
CA ALA A 389 -58.26 -5.72 -0.52
C ALA A 389 -57.95 -6.90 0.42
N HIS A 390 -57.22 -7.91 -0.08
CA HIS A 390 -56.76 -9.04 0.71
C HIS A 390 -55.89 -8.60 1.90
N ARG A 391 -54.89 -7.75 1.67
CA ARG A 391 -54.00 -7.25 2.74
C ARG A 391 -54.74 -6.39 3.75
N GLN A 392 -55.70 -5.60 3.32
CA GLN A 392 -56.54 -4.85 4.24
C GLN A 392 -57.42 -5.79 5.09
N GLY A 393 -57.97 -6.85 4.49
CA GLY A 393 -58.86 -7.80 5.17
C GLY A 393 -58.14 -8.79 6.09
N LYS A 394 -57.09 -9.46 5.62
CA LYS A 394 -56.39 -10.53 6.35
C LYS A 394 -55.16 -10.05 7.15
N HIS A 395 -54.53 -8.95 6.73
CA HIS A 395 -53.33 -8.42 7.41
C HIS A 395 -53.56 -7.06 8.09
N GLY A 396 -54.71 -6.42 7.91
CA GLY A 396 -55.01 -5.10 8.49
C GLY A 396 -54.19 -3.95 7.91
N VAL A 397 -53.46 -4.17 6.81
CA VAL A 397 -52.55 -3.18 6.20
C VAL A 397 -53.21 -2.56 4.97
N LYS A 398 -53.36 -1.23 4.97
CA LYS A 398 -53.77 -0.47 3.77
C LYS A 398 -52.58 -0.39 2.82
N THR A 399 -52.78 -0.88 1.60
CA THR A 399 -51.73 -0.91 0.58
C THR A 399 -52.16 -0.10 -0.64
N VAL A 400 -51.25 0.68 -1.21
CA VAL A 400 -51.47 1.41 -2.47
C VAL A 400 -51.34 0.42 -3.64
N ARG A 401 -52.22 0.51 -4.63
CA ARG A 401 -52.34 -0.45 -5.75
C ARG A 401 -51.06 -0.60 -6.60
N GLU A 402 -50.17 0.40 -6.56
CA GLU A 402 -48.95 0.47 -7.38
C GLU A 402 -47.79 -0.41 -6.88
N GLU A 403 -47.82 -0.91 -5.64
CA GLU A 403 -46.77 -1.79 -5.08
C GLU A 403 -47.10 -3.31 -5.23
N ALA A 404 -48.19 -3.64 -5.91
CA ALA A 404 -48.81 -4.97 -5.86
C ALA A 404 -47.94 -6.12 -6.40
N SER A 405 -47.10 -5.89 -7.41
CA SER A 405 -46.23 -6.94 -7.99
C SER A 405 -45.11 -7.35 -7.03
N SER A 406 -44.58 -6.41 -6.23
CA SER A 406 -43.53 -6.68 -5.24
C SER A 406 -44.02 -7.46 -4.01
N LEU A 407 -45.34 -7.58 -3.87
CA LEU A 407 -46.02 -8.23 -2.74
C LEU A 407 -46.46 -9.67 -3.07
N THR A 408 -46.08 -10.15 -4.25
CA THR A 408 -46.38 -11.51 -4.72
C THR A 408 -45.11 -12.26 -5.08
N SER A 409 -45.13 -13.58 -4.89
CA SER A 409 -44.07 -14.47 -5.36
C SER A 409 -44.65 -15.52 -6.32
N PRO A 410 -43.93 -15.86 -7.41
CA PRO A 410 -44.36 -16.95 -8.29
C PRO A 410 -44.47 -18.27 -7.52
N LEU A 411 -45.60 -18.97 -7.69
CA LEU A 411 -45.89 -20.23 -7.00
C LEU A 411 -44.79 -21.28 -7.28
N GLN A 412 -44.41 -21.43 -8.54
CA GLN A 412 -43.44 -22.43 -8.98
C GLN A 412 -42.06 -22.22 -8.33
N THR A 413 -41.56 -20.97 -8.34
CA THR A 413 -40.27 -20.63 -7.72
C THR A 413 -40.27 -20.89 -6.21
N PHE A 414 -41.38 -20.60 -5.52
CA PHE A 414 -41.51 -20.89 -4.10
C PHE A 414 -41.48 -22.40 -3.82
N VAL A 415 -42.25 -23.18 -4.58
CA VAL A 415 -42.33 -24.64 -4.42
C VAL A 415 -40.97 -25.28 -4.68
N ASP A 416 -40.34 -24.98 -5.81
CA ASP A 416 -39.06 -25.60 -6.19
C ASP A 416 -37.96 -25.28 -5.17
N SER A 417 -37.81 -24.00 -4.80
CA SER A 417 -36.82 -23.58 -3.81
C SER A 417 -37.04 -24.22 -2.44
N THR A 418 -38.30 -24.35 -2.01
CA THR A 418 -38.64 -24.96 -0.72
C THR A 418 -38.36 -26.46 -0.73
N LEU A 419 -38.77 -27.17 -1.78
CA LEU A 419 -38.60 -28.62 -1.88
C LEU A 419 -37.11 -29.00 -1.99
N GLU A 420 -36.30 -28.26 -2.75
CA GLU A 420 -34.86 -28.48 -2.85
C GLU A 420 -34.13 -28.20 -1.53
N THR A 421 -34.47 -27.10 -0.86
CA THR A 421 -33.78 -26.69 0.37
C THR A 421 -34.11 -27.59 1.55
N LYS A 422 -35.36 -28.08 1.63
CA LYS A 422 -35.87 -28.83 2.78
C LYS A 422 -35.70 -30.34 2.68
N ASN A 423 -35.43 -30.88 1.49
CA ASN A 423 -35.27 -32.32 1.27
C ASN A 423 -33.95 -32.68 0.57
N PRO A 424 -32.79 -32.39 1.19
CA PRO A 424 -31.51 -32.83 0.61
C PRO A 424 -31.49 -34.36 0.58
N GLY A 425 -31.54 -34.96 -0.62
CA GLY A 425 -31.48 -36.41 -0.83
C GLY A 425 -32.70 -37.06 -1.48
N LEU A 426 -33.83 -36.35 -1.63
CA LEU A 426 -34.99 -36.86 -2.38
C LEU A 426 -34.94 -36.40 -3.85
N LYS A 427 -35.20 -37.33 -4.78
CA LYS A 427 -35.43 -36.99 -6.19
C LYS A 427 -36.91 -36.71 -6.38
N MET A 428 -37.27 -35.45 -6.59
CA MET A 428 -38.63 -35.06 -6.95
C MET A 428 -38.75 -35.08 -8.48
N THR A 429 -39.83 -35.64 -9.00
CA THR A 429 -40.13 -35.65 -10.44
C THR A 429 -41.57 -35.22 -10.61
N GLN A 430 -41.81 -34.24 -11.48
CA GLN A 430 -43.17 -33.87 -11.86
C GLN A 430 -43.75 -34.99 -12.73
N LEU A 431 -44.99 -35.36 -12.46
CA LEU A 431 -45.76 -36.23 -13.35
C LEU A 431 -46.42 -35.35 -14.38
N ASP A 432 -46.13 -35.64 -15.65
CA ASP A 432 -46.72 -34.97 -16.82
C ASP A 432 -48.20 -35.29 -16.99
#